data_AF-A0ABD2NM45-F1
#
_entry.id   AF-A0ABD2NM45-F1
#
_cell.length_a   1.000
_cell.length_b   1.000
_cell.length_c   1.000
_cell.angle_alpha   90.00
_cell.angle_beta   90.00
_cell.angle_gamma   90.00
#
_symmetry.space_group_name_H-M   'P 1'
#
loop_
_entity.id
_entity.type
_entity.pdbx_description
1 polymer ?
#
loop_
_entity_poly.entity_id
_entity_poly.type
_entity_poly.pdbx_seq_one_letter_code
_entity_poly.pdbx_strand_id
1 'polypeptide(L)'
;MGRKTSSLASDIESTSVGPELKPHTTLTHKEMGKALLPGEGAAMAAYVAEGKRIPRRGEIGLTSDQIETFESVGYVMSGSRHRRMEAVRIRKENQIYSADEKRALAMFSKEERQKRENLILGQFKDMVKSKLAEKKKE
;
A
#
# COMPACT_ATOMS: atom_id res chain seq x y z
N MET A 1 -30.00 -49.57 -4.87
CA MET A 1 -28.54 -49.83 -4.97
C MET A 1 -27.90 -48.71 -5.81
N GLY A 2 -27.62 -47.56 -5.21
CA GLY A 2 -26.96 -46.43 -5.88
C GLY A 2 -25.57 -46.24 -5.25
N ARG A 3 -24.51 -46.46 -6.04
CA ARG A 3 -23.12 -46.43 -5.57
C ARG A 3 -22.73 -45.01 -5.18
N LYS A 4 -22.28 -44.83 -3.93
CA LYS A 4 -21.56 -43.63 -3.48
C LYS A 4 -20.16 -43.67 -4.08
N THR A 5 -19.84 -42.73 -4.97
CA THR A 5 -18.48 -42.45 -5.40
C THR A 5 -17.92 -41.32 -4.54
N SER A 6 -16.98 -41.68 -3.69
CA SER A 6 -16.07 -40.81 -2.96
C SER A 6 -15.23 -39.96 -3.93
N SER A 7 -15.38 -38.64 -3.90
CA SER A 7 -14.42 -37.70 -4.49
C SER A 7 -13.57 -37.10 -3.37
N LEU A 8 -12.51 -37.80 -2.98
CA LEU A 8 -11.35 -37.22 -2.29
C LEU A 8 -10.52 -36.49 -3.36
N ALA A 9 -10.66 -35.17 -3.40
CA ALA A 9 -9.79 -34.21 -4.08
C ALA A 9 -10.25 -32.84 -3.54
N SER A 10 -9.46 -31.95 -2.96
CA SER A 10 -8.02 -31.76 -3.03
C SER A 10 -7.65 -30.74 -1.94
N ASP A 11 -7.29 -31.20 -0.74
CA ASP A 11 -6.67 -30.36 0.29
C ASP A 11 -5.14 -30.35 0.06
N ILE A 12 -4.72 -29.72 -1.03
CA ILE A 12 -3.34 -29.24 -1.13
C ILE A 12 -3.39 -27.80 -0.63
N GLU A 13 -3.37 -27.64 0.69
CA GLU A 13 -3.00 -26.37 1.30
C GLU A 13 -1.64 -25.98 0.74
N SER A 14 -1.65 -24.88 -0.01
CA SER A 14 -0.46 -24.18 -0.46
C SER A 14 0.38 -23.83 0.76
N THR A 15 1.35 -24.68 1.09
CA THR A 15 2.44 -24.35 2.00
C THR A 15 3.27 -23.28 1.30
N SER A 16 2.84 -22.03 1.48
CA SER A 16 3.54 -20.84 1.01
C SER A 16 4.85 -20.73 1.80
N VAL A 17 5.87 -21.47 1.38
CA VAL A 17 7.20 -21.41 1.98
C VAL A 17 7.95 -20.25 1.36
N GLY A 18 7.94 -19.12 2.05
CA GLY A 18 8.67 -17.92 1.69
C GLY A 18 8.25 -16.74 2.58
N PRO A 19 9.06 -15.67 2.65
CA PRO A 19 8.61 -14.45 3.29
C PRO A 19 7.34 -13.95 2.58
N GLU A 20 6.23 -13.93 3.31
CA GLU A 20 4.98 -13.39 2.79
C GLU A 20 5.18 -11.91 2.42
N LEU A 21 4.71 -11.54 1.23
CA LEU A 21 4.61 -10.14 0.86
C LEU A 21 3.77 -9.45 1.92
N LYS A 22 4.33 -8.41 2.56
CA LYS A 22 3.57 -7.61 3.51
C LYS A 22 2.26 -7.21 2.82
N PRO A 23 1.10 -7.48 3.44
CA PRO A 23 -0.17 -7.16 2.81
C PRO A 23 -0.13 -5.67 2.45
N HIS A 24 -0.51 -5.35 1.21
CA HIS A 24 -0.66 -3.97 0.78
C HIS A 24 -1.77 -3.37 1.65
N THR A 25 -1.37 -2.78 2.77
CA THR A 25 -2.32 -2.24 3.72
C THR A 25 -3.03 -1.09 3.00
N THR A 26 -4.34 -1.16 2.84
CA THR A 26 -5.11 -0.11 2.16
C THR A 26 -5.17 1.13 3.07
N LEU A 27 -5.26 2.32 2.47
CA LEU A 27 -5.46 3.55 3.25
C LEU A 27 -6.85 3.48 3.90
N THR A 28 -6.92 3.77 5.20
CA THR A 28 -8.21 3.80 5.89
C THR A 28 -8.98 5.08 5.55
N HIS A 29 -10.32 5.04 5.62
CA HIS A 29 -11.15 6.20 5.30
C HIS A 29 -10.84 7.44 6.18
N LYS A 30 -10.33 7.23 7.39
CA LYS A 30 -9.88 8.31 8.28
C LYS A 30 -8.60 8.99 7.77
N GLU A 31 -7.70 8.24 7.16
CA GLU A 31 -6.42 8.74 6.63
C GLU A 31 -6.63 9.50 5.30
N MET A 32 -7.58 9.08 4.49
CA MET A 32 -7.90 9.69 3.19
C MET A 32 -8.67 11.03 3.28
N GLY A 33 -9.09 11.43 4.49
CA GLY A 33 -9.80 12.70 4.73
C GLY A 33 -11.28 12.69 4.37
N LYS A 34 -12.02 13.70 4.87
CA LYS A 34 -13.49 13.80 4.76
C LYS A 34 -14.00 14.33 3.40
N ALA A 35 -13.12 14.71 2.48
CA ALA A 35 -13.54 15.38 1.24
C ALA A 35 -13.79 14.42 0.05
N LEU A 36 -13.50 13.14 0.24
CA LEU A 36 -13.75 12.09 -0.75
C LEU A 36 -15.10 11.42 -0.47
N LEU A 37 -15.82 11.05 -1.53
CA LEU A 37 -17.04 10.25 -1.39
C LEU A 37 -16.69 8.84 -0.89
N PRO A 38 -17.65 8.13 -0.25
CA PRO A 38 -17.47 6.73 0.12
C PRO A 38 -17.06 5.89 -1.10
N GLY A 39 -15.95 5.15 -0.98
CA GLY A 39 -15.40 4.32 -2.06
C GLY A 39 -14.52 5.07 -3.09
N GLU A 40 -14.62 6.40 -3.21
CA GLU A 40 -13.81 7.20 -4.14
C GLU A 40 -12.32 7.11 -3.78
N GLY A 41 -11.99 7.32 -2.50
CA GLY A 41 -10.59 7.28 -2.05
C GLY A 41 -9.93 5.90 -2.20
N ALA A 42 -10.68 4.82 -1.99
CA ALA A 42 -10.16 3.47 -2.15
C ALA A 42 -9.82 3.16 -3.62
N ALA A 43 -10.68 3.58 -4.55
CA ALA A 43 -10.42 3.45 -5.97
C ALA A 43 -9.20 4.27 -6.40
N MET A 44 -9.10 5.54 -5.95
CA MET A 44 -7.96 6.39 -6.28
C MET A 44 -6.63 5.84 -5.69
N ALA A 45 -6.67 5.30 -4.47
CA ALA A 45 -5.49 4.70 -3.83
C ALA A 45 -4.98 3.46 -4.58
N ALA A 46 -5.86 2.66 -5.19
CA ALA A 46 -5.46 1.53 -6.02
C ALA A 46 -4.65 1.99 -7.24
N TYR A 47 -5.09 3.05 -7.94
CA TYR A 47 -4.32 3.62 -9.05
C TYR A 47 -2.96 4.15 -8.62
N VAL A 48 -2.88 4.82 -7.47
CA VAL A 48 -1.61 5.33 -6.92
C VAL A 48 -0.66 4.19 -6.55
N ALA A 49 -1.18 3.11 -5.94
CA ALA A 49 -0.39 1.92 -5.63
C ALA A 49 0.15 1.23 -6.89
N GLU A 50 -0.59 1.29 -8.00
CA GLU A 50 -0.15 0.82 -9.33
C GLU A 50 0.79 1.81 -10.04
N GLY A 51 1.10 2.96 -9.43
CA GLY A 51 1.91 4.02 -10.04
C GLY A 51 1.21 4.73 -11.21
N LYS A 52 -0.09 4.54 -11.36
CA LYS A 52 -0.89 5.10 -12.45
C LYS A 52 -1.53 6.41 -12.04
N ARG A 53 -1.69 7.30 -13.03
CA ARG A 53 -2.47 8.52 -12.88
C ARG A 53 -3.93 8.19 -12.58
N ILE A 54 -4.51 8.90 -11.61
CA ILE A 54 -5.92 8.76 -11.24
C ILE A 54 -6.81 9.25 -12.40
N PRO A 55 -7.76 8.45 -12.93
CA PRO A 55 -8.64 8.87 -14.02
C PRO A 55 -9.62 9.97 -13.62
N ARG A 56 -9.87 10.94 -14.50
CA ARG A 56 -10.94 11.95 -14.33
C ARG A 56 -12.30 11.38 -14.78
N ARG A 57 -13.42 12.00 -14.36
CA ARG A 57 -14.79 11.53 -14.73
C ARG A 57 -14.99 11.31 -16.24
N GLY A 58 -14.44 12.19 -17.08
CA GLY A 58 -14.55 12.07 -18.54
C GLY A 58 -13.55 11.10 -19.18
N GLU A 59 -12.71 10.46 -18.36
CA GLU A 59 -11.65 9.54 -18.76
C GLU A 59 -11.96 8.10 -18.31
N ILE A 60 -13.11 7.88 -17.65
CA ILE A 60 -13.57 6.56 -17.23
C ILE A 60 -13.82 5.71 -18.49
N GLY A 61 -12.96 4.72 -18.70
CA GLY A 61 -12.99 3.85 -19.89
C GLY A 61 -11.81 4.03 -20.84
N LEU A 62 -10.95 5.02 -20.60
CA LEU A 62 -9.64 5.14 -21.25
C LEU A 62 -8.55 4.55 -20.36
N THR A 63 -7.53 3.96 -20.98
CA THR A 63 -6.33 3.54 -20.24
C THR A 63 -5.47 4.75 -19.88
N SER A 64 -4.64 4.63 -18.85
CA SER A 64 -3.71 5.70 -18.44
C SER A 64 -2.82 6.16 -19.60
N ASP A 65 -2.32 5.22 -20.41
CA ASP A 65 -1.46 5.49 -21.57
C ASP A 65 -2.22 6.24 -22.68
N GLN A 66 -3.50 5.93 -22.88
CA GLN A 66 -4.35 6.66 -23.83
C GLN A 66 -4.57 8.11 -23.40
N ILE A 67 -4.73 8.34 -22.09
CA ILE A 67 -4.90 9.69 -21.55
C ILE A 67 -3.62 10.51 -21.75
N GLU A 68 -2.46 9.93 -21.45
CA GLU A 68 -1.16 10.60 -21.62
C GLU A 68 -0.88 10.95 -23.08
N THR A 69 -1.15 10.01 -24.00
CA THR A 69 -1.00 10.27 -25.44
C THR A 69 -1.92 11.38 -25.92
N PHE A 70 -3.20 11.39 -25.54
CA PHE A 70 -4.12 12.47 -25.90
C PHE A 70 -3.71 13.83 -25.33
N GLU A 71 -3.26 13.89 -24.07
CA GLU A 71 -2.73 15.12 -23.46
C GLU A 71 -1.49 15.62 -24.22
N SER A 72 -0.59 14.72 -24.62
CA SER A 72 0.64 15.07 -25.38
C SER A 72 0.37 15.65 -26.77
N VAL A 73 -0.67 15.15 -27.45
CA VAL A 73 -1.12 15.65 -28.77
C VAL A 73 -1.87 16.98 -28.63
N GLY A 74 -2.19 17.40 -27.40
CA GLY A 74 -2.84 18.68 -27.12
C GLY A 74 -4.36 18.60 -26.99
N TYR A 75 -4.93 17.39 -26.85
CA TYR A 75 -6.34 17.25 -26.51
C TYR A 75 -6.60 17.75 -25.09
N VAL A 76 -7.67 18.52 -24.96
CA VAL A 76 -8.10 19.03 -23.66
C VAL A 76 -9.05 18.03 -23.03
N MET A 77 -8.59 17.43 -21.93
CA MET A 77 -9.42 16.48 -21.17
C MET A 77 -10.53 17.19 -20.41
N SER A 78 -11.63 16.47 -20.18
CA SER A 78 -12.82 16.99 -19.49
C SER A 78 -12.49 17.53 -18.09
N GLY A 79 -12.83 18.80 -17.83
CA GLY A 79 -12.62 19.46 -16.54
C GLY A 79 -11.32 20.28 -16.41
N SER A 80 -10.33 20.04 -17.26
CA SER A 80 -9.00 20.71 -17.18
C SER A 80 -9.05 22.23 -17.40
N ARG A 81 -10.00 22.75 -18.21
CA ARG A 81 -10.15 24.20 -18.46
C ARG A 81 -10.82 24.97 -17.32
N HIS A 82 -11.50 24.30 -16.39
CA HIS A 82 -12.25 24.97 -15.33
C HIS A 82 -11.43 25.10 -14.05
N ARG A 83 -10.78 26.25 -13.84
CA ARG A 83 -9.89 26.53 -12.69
C ARG A 83 -10.45 26.08 -11.33
N ARG A 84 -11.73 26.36 -11.04
CA ARG A 84 -12.36 25.98 -9.76
C ARG A 84 -12.49 24.47 -9.60
N MET A 85 -12.94 23.77 -10.64
CA MET A 85 -13.06 22.31 -10.59
C MET A 85 -11.69 21.65 -10.57
N GLU A 86 -10.74 22.17 -11.33
CA GLU A 86 -9.38 21.69 -11.35
C GLU A 86 -8.71 21.81 -9.98
N ALA A 87 -8.89 22.92 -9.27
CA ALA A 87 -8.40 23.07 -7.91
C ALA A 87 -9.04 22.07 -6.92
N VAL A 88 -10.34 21.75 -7.08
CA VAL A 88 -11.01 20.73 -6.25
C VAL A 88 -10.46 19.34 -6.55
N ARG A 89 -10.22 19.03 -7.84
CA ARG A 89 -9.60 17.78 -8.27
C ARG A 89 -8.20 17.62 -7.65
N ILE A 90 -7.33 18.61 -7.86
CA ILE A 90 -5.97 18.63 -7.29
C ILE A 90 -6.02 18.47 -5.77
N ARG A 91 -6.96 19.15 -5.08
CA ARG A 91 -7.11 19.00 -3.64
C ARG A 91 -7.45 17.56 -3.24
N LYS A 92 -8.37 16.90 -3.94
CA LYS A 92 -8.76 15.51 -3.68
C LYS A 92 -7.60 14.54 -3.93
N GLU A 93 -6.88 14.72 -5.03
CA GLU A 93 -5.68 13.93 -5.34
C GLU A 93 -4.59 14.11 -4.28
N ASN A 94 -4.32 15.36 -3.89
CA ASN A 94 -3.34 15.67 -2.86
C ASN A 94 -3.71 15.07 -1.49
N GLN A 95 -4.99 14.84 -1.19
CA GLN A 95 -5.37 14.14 0.05
C GLN A 95 -4.88 12.69 0.06
N ILE A 96 -4.92 12.02 -1.09
CA ILE A 96 -4.45 10.64 -1.21
C ILE A 96 -2.94 10.61 -1.23
N TYR A 97 -2.28 11.45 -2.03
CA TYR A 97 -0.81 11.54 -2.03
C TYR A 97 -0.27 11.88 -0.63
N SER A 98 -0.84 12.87 0.06
CA SER A 98 -0.41 13.23 1.42
C SER A 98 -0.63 12.09 2.42
N ALA A 99 -1.69 11.31 2.27
CA ALA A 99 -1.97 10.17 3.15
C ALA A 99 -0.99 9.02 2.88
N ASP A 100 -0.72 8.73 1.61
CA ASP A 100 0.20 7.67 1.21
C ASP A 100 1.66 8.00 1.54
N GLU A 101 2.09 9.25 1.31
CA GLU A 101 3.41 9.76 1.72
C GLU A 101 3.62 9.67 3.23
N LYS A 102 2.64 10.12 4.03
CA LYS A 102 2.71 10.02 5.49
C LYS A 102 2.81 8.58 5.96
N ARG A 103 2.09 7.67 5.30
CA ARG A 103 2.16 6.24 5.58
C ARG A 103 3.53 5.67 5.23
N ALA A 104 4.04 5.97 4.03
CA ALA A 104 5.35 5.52 3.59
C ALA A 104 6.45 5.97 4.56
N LEU A 105 6.42 7.24 4.98
CA LEU A 105 7.35 7.79 5.98
C LEU A 105 7.22 7.12 7.36
N ALA A 106 5.99 6.85 7.81
CA ALA A 106 5.76 6.16 9.08
C ALA A 106 6.25 4.70 9.05
N MET A 107 6.02 3.99 7.94
CA MET A 107 6.51 2.63 7.72
C MET A 107 8.04 2.60 7.72
N PHE A 108 8.68 3.52 6.99
CA PHE A 108 10.13 3.66 6.98
C PHE A 108 10.70 3.93 8.38
N SER A 109 10.10 4.87 9.12
CA SER A 109 10.52 5.21 10.49
C SER A 109 10.38 4.02 11.45
N LYS A 110 9.30 3.24 11.31
CA LYS A 110 9.07 2.03 12.12
C LYS A 110 10.11 0.95 11.81
N GLU A 111 10.43 0.75 10.53
CA GLU A 111 11.45 -0.23 10.12
C GLU A 111 12.85 0.16 10.60
N GLU A 112 13.24 1.44 10.49
CA GLU A 112 14.51 1.92 11.04
C GLU A 112 14.57 1.70 12.56
N ARG A 113 13.48 2.05 13.27
CA ARG A 113 13.40 1.85 14.71
C ARG A 113 13.52 0.38 15.09
N GLN A 114 12.82 -0.51 14.39
CA GLN A 114 12.89 -1.95 14.64
C GLN A 114 14.30 -2.52 14.38
N LYS A 115 14.99 -2.05 13.34
CA LYS A 115 16.39 -2.42 13.08
C LYS A 115 17.32 -1.97 14.21
N ARG A 116 17.16 -0.73 14.70
CA ARG A 116 17.93 -0.21 15.84
C ARG A 116 17.64 -0.99 17.12
N GLU A 117 16.38 -1.25 17.43
CA GLU A 117 15.97 -2.01 18.61
C GLU A 117 16.51 -3.45 18.57
N ASN A 118 16.47 -4.12 17.41
CA ASN A 118 17.03 -5.47 17.25
C ASN A 118 18.54 -5.50 17.46
N LEU A 119 19.26 -4.49 16.99
CA LEU A 119 20.70 -4.36 17.22
C LEU A 119 21.03 -4.22 18.71
N ILE A 120 20.30 -3.35 19.41
CA ILE A 120 20.47 -3.12 20.85
C ILE A 120 20.15 -4.39 21.63
N LEU A 121 19.06 -5.09 21.28
CA LEU A 121 18.69 -6.37 21.91
C LEU A 121 19.76 -7.45 21.68
N GLY A 122 20.40 -7.48 20.50
CA GLY A 122 21.53 -8.35 20.21
C GLY A 122 22.71 -8.08 21.13
N GLN A 123 23.15 -6.82 21.18
CA GLN A 123 24.26 -6.38 22.04
C GLN A 123 24.00 -6.67 23.52
N PHE A 124 22.77 -6.46 24.00
CA PHE A 124 22.39 -6.75 25.38
C PHE A 124 22.44 -8.25 25.69
N LYS A 125 21.93 -9.10 24.79
CA LYS A 125 21.99 -10.56 24.95
C LYS A 125 23.44 -11.05 25.04
N ASP A 126 24.34 -10.50 24.23
CA ASP A 126 25.74 -10.90 24.23
C ASP A 126 26.47 -10.45 25.50
N MET A 127 26.16 -9.26 26.01
CA MET A 127 26.67 -8.78 27.30
C MET A 127 26.23 -9.69 28.47
N VAL A 128 24.94 -10.07 28.51
CA VAL A 128 24.40 -10.96 29.56
C VAL A 128 25.02 -12.36 29.46
N LYS A 129 25.13 -12.93 28.25
CA LYS A 129 25.81 -14.22 28.04
C LYS A 129 27.25 -14.19 28.51
N SER A 130 27.98 -13.11 28.21
CA SER A 130 29.37 -12.93 28.64
C SER A 130 29.47 -12.91 30.16
N LYS A 131 28.62 -12.14 30.85
CA LYS A 131 28.56 -12.08 32.32
C LYS A 131 28.18 -13.41 32.97
N LEU A 132 27.25 -14.15 32.37
CA LEU A 132 26.86 -15.48 32.86
C LEU A 132 27.97 -16.52 32.65
N ALA A 133 28.74 -16.42 31.56
CA ALA A 133 29.88 -17.29 31.30
C ALA A 133 31.06 -17.01 32.25
N GLU A 134 31.31 -15.74 32.59
CA GLU A 134 32.29 -15.34 33.62
C GLU A 134 31.94 -15.95 34.98
N LYS A 135 30.67 -15.85 35.40
CA LYS A 135 30.18 -16.38 36.67
C LYS A 135 30.21 -17.91 36.82
N LYS A 136 30.39 -18.64 35.71
CA LYS A 136 30.44 -20.11 35.67
C LYS A 136 31.88 -20.66 35.69
N LYS A 137 32.87 -19.76 35.57
CA LYS A 137 34.31 -20.08 35.62
C LYS A 137 34.93 -19.89 37.00
N GLU A 138 34.24 -19.19 37.90
CA GLU A 138 34.47 -19.26 39.35
C GLU A 138 33.74 -20.47 39.95
#